data_AF-A0A8T6SRE7-F1
#
_entry.id   AF-A0A8T6SRE7-F1
#
_cell.length_a   1.000
_cell.length_b   1.000
_cell.length_c   1.000
_cell.angle_alpha   90.00
_cell.angle_beta   90.00
_cell.angle_gamma   90.00
#
_symmetry.space_group_name_H-M   'P 1'
#
loop_
_entity.id
_entity.type
_entity.pdbx_description
1 polymer ?
#
loop_
_entity_poly.entity_id
_entity_poly.type
_entity_poly.pdbx_seq_one_letter_code
_entity_poly.pdbx_strand_id
1 'polypeptide(L)'
;MAFAGMEWIIVIIVIVLLLFGAKKIPELARSIGKARAEFSRGQSMVEKEIREAERQDREEELQRKREQDLERSKDETKAAASDGIDPELKNAAKALDIDPEGKTEEELRVLIKY
;
A
#
# COMPACT_ATOMS: atom_id res chain seq x y z
N MET A 1 -3.41 -22.57 -60.55
CA MET A 1 -3.01 -23.62 -59.58
C MET A 1 -3.40 -23.34 -58.12
N ALA A 2 -3.82 -22.12 -57.74
CA ALA A 2 -4.12 -21.77 -56.34
C ALA A 2 -5.45 -22.34 -55.77
N PHE A 3 -6.36 -22.82 -56.63
CA PHE A 3 -7.67 -23.32 -56.18
C PHE A 3 -7.64 -24.71 -55.54
N ALA A 4 -6.61 -25.52 -55.84
CA ALA A 4 -6.54 -26.91 -55.38
C ALA A 4 -6.50 -27.03 -53.84
N GLY A 5 -5.87 -26.08 -53.13
CA GLY A 5 -5.80 -26.14 -51.66
C GLY A 5 -7.10 -25.74 -50.95
N MET A 6 -7.84 -24.79 -51.52
CA MET A 6 -9.09 -24.29 -50.93
C MET A 6 -10.24 -25.29 -51.08
N GLU A 7 -10.25 -26.07 -52.17
CA GLU A 7 -11.19 -27.18 -52.38
C GLU A 7 -11.09 -28.22 -51.25
N TRP A 8 -9.87 -28.65 -50.88
CA TRP A 8 -9.67 -29.60 -49.78
C TRP A 8 -10.16 -29.06 -48.43
N ILE A 9 -9.94 -27.77 -48.15
CA ILE A 9 -10.42 -27.12 -46.92
C ILE A 9 -11.96 -27.15 -46.86
N ILE A 10 -12.62 -26.83 -47.98
CA ILE A 10 -14.09 -26.86 -48.07
C ILE A 10 -14.61 -28.29 -47.85
N VAL A 11 -13.98 -29.30 -48.46
CA VAL A 11 -14.37 -30.71 -48.28
C VAL A 11 -14.29 -31.12 -46.81
N ILE A 12 -13.20 -30.77 -46.11
CA ILE A 12 -13.06 -31.07 -44.68
C ILE A 12 -14.15 -30.38 -43.86
N ILE A 13 -14.42 -29.10 -44.13
CA ILE A 13 -15.49 -28.36 -43.45
C ILE A 13 -16.84 -29.04 -43.66
N VAL A 14 -17.17 -29.46 -44.89
CA VAL A 14 -18.42 -30.17 -45.19
C VAL A 14 -18.51 -31.48 -44.42
N ILE A 15 -17.44 -32.29 -44.38
CA ILE A 15 -17.42 -33.54 -43.60
C ILE A 15 -17.68 -33.26 -42.11
N VAL A 16 -16.99 -32.27 -41.53
CA VAL A 16 -17.20 -31.86 -40.12
C VAL A 16 -18.64 -31.39 -39.90
N LEU A 17 -19.21 -30.61 -40.83
CA LEU A 17 -20.59 -30.15 -40.76
C LEU A 17 -21.61 -31.29 -40.92
N LEU A 18 -21.29 -32.36 -41.65
CA LEU A 18 -22.16 -33.54 -41.75
C LEU A 18 -22.12 -34.39 -40.48
N LEU A 19 -20.94 -34.55 -39.87
CA LEU A 19 -20.77 -35.32 -38.64
C LEU A 19 -21.39 -34.62 -37.42
N PHE A 20 -21.17 -33.31 -37.29
CA PHE A 20 -21.58 -32.55 -36.10
C PHE A 20 -22.82 -31.67 -36.34
N GLY A 21 -23.16 -31.36 -37.59
CA GLY A 21 -24.23 -30.45 -37.95
C GLY A 21 -23.78 -28.97 -37.95
N ALA A 22 -24.36 -28.17 -38.86
CA ALA A 22 -24.05 -26.74 -38.97
C ALA A 22 -24.39 -25.91 -37.73
N LYS A 23 -25.23 -26.43 -36.83
CA LYS A 23 -25.59 -25.76 -35.56
C LYS A 23 -24.49 -25.89 -34.49
N LYS A 24 -23.57 -26.85 -34.58
CA LYS A 24 -22.54 -27.06 -33.54
C LYS A 24 -21.44 -26.00 -33.55
N ILE A 25 -21.03 -25.52 -34.71
CA ILE A 25 -20.04 -24.44 -34.83
C ILE A 25 -20.46 -23.16 -34.08
N PRO A 26 -21.66 -22.58 -34.31
CA PRO A 26 -22.07 -21.38 -33.59
C PRO A 26 -22.35 -21.64 -32.10
N GLU A 27 -22.78 -22.85 -31.73
CA GLU A 27 -22.98 -23.25 -30.35
C GLU A 27 -21.65 -23.30 -29.57
N LEU A 28 -20.60 -23.89 -30.16
CA LEU A 28 -19.25 -23.93 -29.62
C LEU A 28 -18.62 -22.53 -29.54
N ALA A 29 -18.78 -21.71 -30.58
CA ALA A 29 -18.30 -20.33 -30.54
C ALA A 29 -18.94 -19.53 -29.39
N ARG A 30 -20.25 -19.71 -29.15
CA ARG A 30 -20.96 -19.08 -28.03
C ARG A 30 -20.48 -19.59 -26.67
N SER A 31 -20.26 -20.90 -26.52
CA SER A 31 -19.79 -21.46 -25.24
C SER A 31 -18.36 -21.03 -24.91
N ILE A 32 -17.46 -21.07 -25.89
CA ILE A 32 -16.07 -20.58 -25.74
C ILE A 32 -16.08 -19.07 -25.44
N GLY A 33 -16.91 -18.29 -26.14
CA GLY A 33 -17.03 -16.86 -25.91
C GLY A 33 -17.48 -16.53 -24.49
N LYS A 34 -18.49 -17.25 -23.98
CA LYS A 34 -18.94 -17.13 -22.58
C LYS A 34 -17.85 -17.52 -21.59
N ALA A 35 -17.20 -18.66 -21.80
CA ALA A 35 -16.11 -19.13 -20.94
C ALA A 35 -14.98 -18.10 -20.85
N ARG A 36 -14.55 -17.53 -21.99
CA ARG A 36 -13.52 -16.50 -22.02
C ARG A 36 -13.95 -15.21 -21.31
N ALA A 37 -15.22 -14.82 -21.45
CA ALA A 37 -15.76 -13.63 -20.78
C ALA A 37 -15.79 -13.80 -19.26
N GLU A 38 -16.31 -14.93 -18.76
CA GLU A 38 -16.34 -15.22 -17.33
C GLU A 38 -14.93 -15.38 -16.75
N PHE A 39 -14.02 -16.03 -17.48
CA PHE A 39 -12.62 -16.14 -17.07
C PHE A 39 -11.94 -14.78 -16.94
N SER A 40 -12.12 -13.89 -17.93
CA SER A 40 -11.59 -12.52 -17.89
C SER A 40 -12.14 -11.72 -16.71
N ARG A 41 -13.45 -11.83 -16.43
CA ARG A 41 -14.07 -11.20 -15.25
C ARG A 41 -13.47 -11.74 -13.95
N GLY A 42 -13.37 -13.06 -13.82
CA GLY A 42 -12.77 -13.70 -12.65
C GLY A 42 -11.33 -13.25 -12.41
N GLN A 43 -10.50 -13.23 -13.46
CA GLN A 43 -9.12 -12.70 -13.35
C GLN A 43 -9.08 -11.25 -12.88
N SER A 44 -9.94 -10.38 -13.42
CA SER A 44 -9.97 -8.97 -13.03
C SER A 44 -10.41 -8.74 -11.58
N MET A 45 -11.30 -9.59 -11.06
CA MET A 45 -11.75 -9.54 -9.67
C MET A 45 -10.62 -9.96 -8.73
N VAL A 46 -9.95 -11.07 -9.03
CA VAL A 46 -8.79 -11.54 -8.25
C VAL A 46 -7.66 -10.52 -8.23
N GLU A 47 -7.34 -9.90 -9.37
CA GLU A 47 -6.31 -8.86 -9.39
C GLU A 47 -6.69 -7.65 -8.51
N LYS A 48 -7.96 -7.24 -8.52
CA LYS A 48 -8.45 -6.16 -7.66
C LYS A 48 -8.36 -6.54 -6.19
N GLU A 49 -8.81 -7.73 -5.81
CA GLU A 49 -8.75 -8.22 -4.43
C GLU A 49 -7.32 -8.27 -3.90
N ILE A 50 -6.36 -8.77 -4.70
CA ILE A 50 -4.94 -8.78 -4.33
C ILE A 50 -4.43 -7.35 -4.12
N ARG A 51 -4.74 -6.44 -5.07
CA ARG A 51 -4.31 -5.03 -4.98
C ARG A 51 -4.91 -4.31 -3.79
N GLU A 52 -6.16 -4.62 -3.43
CA GLU A 52 -6.84 -4.07 -2.27
C GLU A 52 -6.23 -4.61 -0.97
N ALA A 53 -5.96 -5.91 -0.88
CA ALA A 53 -5.27 -6.51 0.25
C ALA A 53 -3.88 -5.88 0.48
N GLU A 54 -3.07 -5.74 -0.59
CA GLU A 54 -1.76 -5.07 -0.50
C GLU A 54 -1.85 -3.59 -0.09
N ARG A 55 -2.97 -2.92 -0.41
CA ARG A 55 -3.19 -1.53 0.03
C ARG A 55 -3.53 -1.49 1.50
N GLN A 56 -4.42 -2.37 1.96
CA GLN A 56 -4.80 -2.48 3.37
C GLN A 56 -3.58 -2.77 4.24
N ASP A 57 -2.76 -3.76 3.87
CA ASP A 57 -1.53 -4.10 4.60
C ASP A 57 -0.58 -2.89 4.73
N ARG A 58 -0.40 -2.12 3.65
CA ARG A 58 0.40 -0.88 3.67
C ARG A 58 -0.19 0.20 4.55
N GLU A 59 -1.51 0.38 4.49
CA GLU A 59 -2.20 1.37 5.32
C GLU A 59 -2.08 1.04 6.81
N GLU A 60 -2.22 -0.24 7.18
CA GLU A 60 -2.00 -0.72 8.55
C GLU A 60 -0.56 -0.50 9.01
N GLU A 61 0.44 -0.81 8.18
CA GLU A 61 1.85 -0.57 8.52
C GLU A 61 2.13 0.91 8.76
N LEU A 62 1.59 1.79 7.90
CA LEU A 62 1.74 3.24 8.04
C LEU A 62 1.06 3.77 9.31
N GLN A 63 -0.09 3.23 9.69
CA GLN A 63 -0.77 3.59 10.94
C GLN A 63 0.07 3.19 12.16
N ARG A 64 0.58 1.95 12.18
CA ARG A 64 1.45 1.47 13.27
C ARG A 64 2.70 2.32 13.43
N LYS A 65 3.36 2.68 12.32
CA LYS A 65 4.53 3.58 12.35
C LYS A 65 4.19 4.94 12.94
N ARG A 66 3.07 5.54 12.53
CA ARG A 66 2.63 6.84 13.08
C ARG A 66 2.32 6.76 14.57
N GLU A 67 1.64 5.70 15.03
CA GLU A 67 1.37 5.50 16.46
C GLU A 67 2.67 5.38 17.26
N GLN A 68 3.62 4.61 16.74
CA GLN A 68 4.93 4.43 17.37
C GLN A 68 5.72 5.76 17.44
N ASP A 69 5.71 6.54 16.36
CA ASP A 69 6.34 7.86 16.33
C ASP A 69 5.67 8.83 17.32
N LEU A 70 4.33 8.76 17.44
CA LEU A 70 3.57 9.59 18.36
C LEU A 70 3.85 9.24 19.83
N GLU A 71 3.91 7.95 20.17
CA GLU A 71 4.31 7.47 21.50
C GLU A 71 5.73 7.90 21.85
N ARG A 72 6.68 7.75 20.91
CA ARG A 72 8.07 8.16 21.12
C ARG A 72 8.19 9.66 21.38
N SER A 73 7.41 10.48 20.66
CA SER A 73 7.36 11.93 20.90
C SER A 73 6.77 12.30 22.28
N LYS A 74 5.82 11.52 22.79
CA LYS A 74 5.23 11.70 24.13
C LYS A 74 6.23 11.36 25.23
N ASP A 75 7.03 10.32 25.05
CA ASP A 75 8.08 9.95 26.00
C ASP A 75 9.22 10.97 26.03
N GLU A 76 9.61 11.51 24.88
CA GLU A 76 10.59 12.62 24.81
C GLU A 76 10.07 13.90 25.49
N THR A 77 8.79 14.22 25.33
CA THR A 77 8.17 15.39 25.97
C THR A 77 8.00 15.19 27.49
N LYS A 78 7.71 13.97 27.95
CA LYS A 78 7.67 13.64 29.39
C LYS A 78 9.05 13.60 30.04
N ALA A 79 10.08 13.15 29.34
CA ALA A 79 11.46 13.19 29.82
C ALA A 79 11.95 14.65 29.96
N ALA A 80 11.59 15.53 29.03
CA ALA A 80 11.90 16.97 29.13
C ALA A 80 11.13 17.67 30.27
N ALA A 81 9.90 17.25 30.57
CA ALA A 81 9.10 17.79 31.68
C ALA A 81 9.53 17.27 33.07
N SER A 82 10.35 16.20 33.12
CA SER A 82 10.87 15.62 34.36
C SER A 82 12.10 16.35 34.91
N ASP A 83 12.75 17.21 34.14
CA ASP A 83 14.01 17.86 34.53
C ASP A 83 13.81 19.15 35.34
N GLY A 84 12.55 19.56 35.60
CA GLY A 84 12.20 20.57 36.62
C GLY A 84 12.86 21.96 36.49
N ILE A 85 13.48 22.27 35.35
CA ILE A 85 14.15 23.54 35.08
C ILE A 85 13.63 24.05 33.75
N ASP A 86 13.05 25.24 33.77
CA ASP A 86 12.54 25.91 32.57
C ASP A 86 13.62 25.95 31.47
N PRO A 87 13.30 25.54 30.23
CA PRO A 87 14.26 25.57 29.13
C PRO A 87 14.82 26.98 28.87
N GLU A 88 14.08 28.06 29.20
CA GLU A 88 14.63 29.42 29.14
C GLU A 88 15.75 29.64 30.16
N LEU A 89 15.60 29.13 31.38
CA LEU A 89 16.61 29.27 32.45
C LEU A 89 17.89 28.49 32.13
N LYS A 90 17.77 27.28 31.57
CA LYS A 90 18.93 26.47 31.17
C LYS A 90 19.70 27.11 30.00
N ASN A 91 18.99 27.70 29.05
CA ASN A 91 19.60 28.41 27.91
C ASN A 91 20.22 29.75 28.33
N ALA A 92 19.55 30.51 29.21
CA ALA A 92 20.08 31.76 29.74
C ALA A 92 21.33 31.56 30.60
N ALA A 93 21.36 30.51 31.43
CA ALA A 93 22.55 30.16 32.22
C ALA A 93 23.74 29.85 31.31
N LYS A 94 23.53 29.03 30.27
CA LYS A 94 24.57 28.67 29.30
C LYS A 94 25.09 29.87 28.49
N ALA A 95 24.23 30.84 28.20
CA ALA A 95 24.63 32.08 27.51
C ALA A 95 25.48 33.02 28.40
N LEU A 96 25.37 32.89 29.71
CA LEU A 96 26.14 33.63 30.71
C LEU A 96 27.36 32.85 31.24
N ASP A 97 27.70 31.72 30.61
CA ASP A 97 28.77 30.80 31.03
C ASP A 97 28.55 30.20 32.44
N ILE A 98 27.29 30.11 32.88
CA ILE A 98 26.89 29.52 34.16
C ILE A 98 26.54 28.05 33.91
N ASP A 99 27.23 27.14 34.59
CA ASP A 99 26.94 25.71 34.54
C ASP A 99 25.60 25.40 35.24
N PRO A 100 24.59 24.88 34.51
CA PRO A 100 23.29 24.55 35.08
C PRO A 100 23.27 23.20 35.82
N GLU A 101 24.32 22.37 35.71
CA GLU A 101 24.35 21.06 36.35
C GLU A 101 24.46 21.17 37.88
N GLY A 102 23.45 20.65 38.58
CA GLY A 102 23.42 20.60 40.06
C GLY A 102 22.87 21.85 40.75
N LYS A 103 22.41 22.86 40.01
CA LYS A 103 21.73 24.06 40.56
C LYS A 103 20.21 23.94 40.47
N THR A 104 19.50 24.42 41.47
CA THR A 104 18.02 24.43 41.45
C THR A 104 17.48 25.56 40.57
N GLU A 105 16.21 25.45 40.13
CA GLU A 105 15.55 26.48 39.31
C GLU A 105 15.57 27.87 39.99
N GLU A 106 15.42 27.88 41.33
CA GLU A 106 15.45 29.10 42.14
C GLU A 106 16.83 29.76 42.16
N GLU A 107 17.91 28.96 42.24
CA GLU A 107 19.29 29.47 42.20
C GLU A 107 19.64 30.07 40.84
N LEU A 108 19.20 29.43 39.75
CA LEU A 108 19.40 29.93 38.40
C LEU A 108 18.65 31.25 38.17
N ARG A 109 17.40 31.36 38.67
CA ARG A 109 16.62 32.61 38.59
C ARG A 109 17.29 33.78 39.30
N VAL A 110 17.95 33.53 40.43
CA VAL A 110 18.68 34.57 41.17
C VAL A 110 19.94 34.98 40.41
N LEU A 111 20.73 34.02 39.94
CA LEU A 111 21.99 34.27 39.22
C LEU A 111 21.80 35.03 37.90
N ILE A 112 20.71 34.80 37.17
CA ILE A 112 20.43 35.47 35.89
C ILE A 112 19.90 36.90 36.08
N LYS A 113 19.31 37.20 37.25
CA LYS A 113 18.68 38.50 37.53
C LYS A 113 19.67 39.54 38.09
N TYR A 114 20.89 39.12 38.44
CA TYR A 114 22.00 39.95 38.92
C TYR A 114 23.06 40.12 37.82
#